data_AF-A0A934DRR5-F1
#
_entry.id   AF-A0A934DRR5-F1
#
_cell.length_a   1.000
_cell.length_b   1.000
_cell.length_c   1.000
_cell.angle_alpha   90.00
_cell.angle_beta   90.00
_cell.angle_gamma   90.00
#
_symmetry.space_group_name_H-M   'P 1'
#
loop_
_entity.id
_entity.type
_entity.pdbx_description
1 polymer ?
#
loop_
_entity_poly.entity_id
_entity_poly.type
_entity_poly.pdbx_seq_one_letter_code
_entity_poly.pdbx_strand_id
1 'polypeptide(L)'
;MRKTTRIGMLGCAAICLVAFAGCCKKGSDSSADAAAFNENTDQKTDIKVGDEVIVESGKASFWKGKITKVEGNRVTYEYGSSKSTDTADKGDVYVVSSSDHKGIEKADDYVICRTSSTYWESCQVKSVNGAVYVCESAGGSSHNLSAADVILPKPATQANIKERMETEARHRAFLAACKAAGKPARPAGWTAKPGADIVALFAGTSWYGAKVTKVTGNKITVQWDDKSSPSDRDPGDVAPKPTGAQKVTAGQYVIVRPTGGSARWEYAKVDKVDGTSVVVSDHDTKPRTVTNKDISPLVP
;
A
#
# COMPACT_ATOMS: atom_id res chain seq x y z
N MET A 1 -43.56 36.68 19.45
CA MET A 1 -44.39 35.46 19.55
C MET A 1 -43.61 34.28 19.01
N ARG A 2 -43.27 33.33 19.88
CA ARG A 2 -42.58 32.07 19.56
C ARG A 2 -43.59 31.07 18.98
N LYS A 3 -43.22 30.34 17.93
CA LYS A 3 -43.71 28.99 17.67
C LYS A 3 -42.54 28.12 17.23
N THR A 4 -42.04 27.37 18.19
CA THR A 4 -41.05 26.31 18.06
C THR A 4 -41.81 25.03 17.70
N THR A 5 -41.55 24.45 16.53
CA THR A 5 -42.06 23.12 16.18
C THR A 5 -40.91 22.14 16.25
N ARG A 6 -40.92 21.30 17.29
CA ARG A 6 -40.07 20.10 17.40
C ARG A 6 -40.76 18.98 16.64
N ILE A 7 -40.07 18.40 15.65
CA ILE A 7 -40.40 17.07 15.13
C ILE A 7 -39.24 16.16 15.53
N GLY A 8 -39.55 15.25 16.44
CA GLY A 8 -38.68 14.12 16.76
C GLY A 8 -38.92 13.01 15.75
N MET A 9 -37.83 12.46 15.22
CA MET A 9 -37.82 11.12 14.65
C MET A 9 -36.71 10.33 15.36
N LEU A 10 -37.15 9.42 16.23
CA LEU A 10 -36.39 8.24 16.63
C LEU A 10 -36.15 7.40 15.38
N GLY A 11 -34.94 7.43 14.85
CA GLY A 11 -34.45 6.45 13.90
C GLY A 11 -33.45 5.55 14.60
N CYS A 12 -33.85 4.31 14.91
CA CYS A 12 -32.95 3.25 15.34
C CYS A 12 -31.88 3.04 14.26
N ALA A 13 -30.68 3.56 14.47
CA ALA A 13 -29.52 3.14 13.71
C ALA A 13 -29.06 1.78 14.25
N ALA A 14 -29.52 0.72 13.59
CA ALA A 14 -28.94 -0.61 13.73
C ALA A 14 -27.45 -0.52 13.39
N ILE A 15 -26.60 -0.70 14.40
CA ILE A 15 -25.16 -0.88 14.23
C ILE A 15 -24.99 -2.23 13.55
N CYS A 16 -24.83 -2.23 12.23
CA CYS A 16 -24.29 -3.38 11.52
C CYS A 16 -22.86 -3.58 12.02
N LEU A 17 -22.68 -4.55 12.91
CA LEU A 17 -21.43 -5.25 13.13
C LEU A 17 -20.97 -5.78 11.78
N VAL A 18 -20.08 -5.04 11.13
CA VAL A 18 -19.25 -5.59 10.06
C VAL A 18 -18.28 -6.53 10.77
N ALA A 19 -18.70 -7.79 10.89
CA ALA A 19 -17.78 -8.87 11.13
C ALA A 19 -16.78 -8.83 9.98
N PHE A 20 -15.58 -8.31 10.25
CA PHE A 20 -14.42 -8.66 9.45
C PHE A 20 -14.36 -10.19 9.54
N ALA A 21 -14.76 -10.85 8.47
CA ALA A 21 -14.34 -12.20 8.18
C ALA A 21 -12.81 -12.10 8.04
N GLY A 22 -12.13 -12.15 9.19
CA GLY A 22 -10.74 -12.51 9.25
C GLY A 22 -10.61 -13.75 8.39
N CYS A 23 -9.72 -13.69 7.40
CA CYS A 23 -9.29 -14.89 6.73
C CYS A 23 -8.80 -15.83 7.82
N CYS A 24 -9.66 -16.77 8.21
CA CYS A 24 -9.31 -17.89 9.06
C CYS A 24 -8.20 -18.61 8.33
N LYS A 25 -6.96 -18.32 8.72
CA LYS A 25 -5.77 -19.05 8.34
C LYS A 25 -6.03 -20.47 8.84
N LYS A 26 -6.45 -21.34 7.92
CA LYS A 26 -6.64 -22.77 8.18
C LYS A 26 -5.31 -23.27 8.74
N GLY A 27 -5.30 -23.62 10.02
CA GLY A 27 -4.10 -24.09 10.71
C GLY A 27 -3.51 -25.24 9.92
N SER A 28 -2.33 -25.03 9.35
CA SER A 28 -1.50 -26.15 8.93
C SER A 28 -0.92 -26.75 10.20
N ASP A 29 -1.45 -27.90 10.60
CA ASP A 29 -0.82 -28.76 11.60
C ASP A 29 0.61 -29.04 11.12
N SER A 30 1.54 -28.30 11.71
CA SER A 30 2.96 -28.40 11.46
C SER A 30 3.51 -29.10 12.69
N SER A 31 3.73 -30.40 12.56
CA SER A 31 4.47 -31.19 13.54
C SER A 31 5.77 -30.46 13.87
N ALA A 32 5.93 -30.15 15.15
CA ALA A 32 7.07 -29.42 15.68
C ALA A 32 8.34 -30.27 15.62
N ASP A 33 9.02 -30.25 14.47
CA ASP A 33 10.48 -30.28 14.49
C ASP A 33 10.93 -28.90 14.96
N ALA A 34 11.40 -28.84 16.20
CA ALA A 34 12.04 -27.65 16.76
C ALA A 34 13.29 -27.35 15.94
N ALA A 35 13.12 -26.59 14.85
CA ALA A 35 14.22 -26.05 14.08
C ALA A 35 15.12 -25.28 15.05
N ALA A 36 16.39 -25.69 15.12
CA ALA A 36 17.39 -25.03 15.94
C ALA A 36 17.38 -23.52 15.61
N PHE A 37 17.09 -22.69 16.62
CA PHE A 37 17.16 -21.25 16.49
C PHE A 37 18.59 -20.88 16.11
N ASN A 38 18.76 -20.29 14.94
CA ASN A 38 20.07 -19.84 14.47
C ASN A 38 20.56 -18.70 15.39
N GLU A 39 21.78 -18.81 15.91
CA GLU A 39 22.27 -18.09 17.10
C GLU A 39 22.48 -16.56 16.94
N ASN A 40 22.15 -15.98 15.78
CA ASN A 40 22.37 -14.56 15.50
C ASN A 40 21.10 -13.82 15.05
N THR A 41 20.08 -13.81 15.91
CA THR A 41 18.82 -13.08 15.67
C THR A 41 18.35 -12.44 16.98
N ASP A 42 17.51 -11.40 16.88
CA ASP A 42 16.89 -10.73 18.04
C ASP A 42 15.62 -11.42 18.56
N GLN A 43 15.43 -12.67 18.13
CA GLN A 43 14.34 -13.49 18.59
C GLN A 43 14.61 -14.00 20.01
N LYS A 44 13.64 -13.81 20.91
CA LYS A 44 13.69 -14.37 22.27
C LYS A 44 12.70 -15.51 22.43
N THR A 45 13.13 -16.55 23.13
CA THR A 45 12.29 -17.70 23.50
C THR A 45 11.56 -17.48 24.84
N ASP A 46 12.16 -16.70 25.75
CA ASP A 46 11.59 -16.35 27.06
C ASP A 46 10.79 -15.03 26.99
N ILE A 47 9.61 -15.09 26.38
CA ILE A 47 8.66 -13.96 26.29
C ILE A 47 7.76 -13.93 27.52
N LYS A 48 7.61 -12.76 28.16
CA LYS A 48 6.88 -12.56 29.41
C LYS A 48 5.70 -11.60 29.25
N VAL A 49 4.71 -11.76 30.12
CA VAL A 49 3.63 -10.77 30.25
C VAL A 49 4.22 -9.43 30.65
N GLY A 50 3.84 -8.38 29.93
CA GLY A 50 4.33 -7.03 30.12
C GLY A 50 5.40 -6.58 29.12
N ASP A 51 6.04 -7.52 28.41
CA ASP A 51 7.09 -7.19 27.43
C ASP A 51 6.55 -6.33 26.28
N GLU A 52 7.32 -5.32 25.87
CA GLU A 52 7.10 -4.61 24.61
C GLU A 52 7.77 -5.39 23.47
N VAL A 53 6.98 -5.70 22.45
CA VAL A 53 7.38 -6.57 21.35
C VAL A 53 7.02 -6.00 19.99
N ILE A 54 7.71 -6.49 18.96
CA ILE A 54 7.29 -6.44 17.57
C ILE A 54 6.79 -7.82 17.18
N VAL A 55 5.60 -7.87 16.57
CA VAL A 55 4.96 -9.10 16.12
C VAL A 55 4.90 -9.11 14.59
N GLU A 56 5.36 -10.20 13.97
CA GLU A 56 5.13 -10.47 12.55
C GLU A 56 3.71 -11.03 12.34
N SER A 57 2.81 -10.19 11.83
CA SER A 57 1.38 -10.51 11.60
C SER A 57 1.08 -11.11 10.22
N GLY A 58 2.08 -11.14 9.34
CA GLY A 58 1.99 -11.59 7.95
C GLY A 58 3.36 -11.47 7.30
N LYS A 59 3.48 -11.83 6.01
CA LYS A 59 4.77 -11.77 5.29
C LYS A 59 5.37 -10.36 5.37
N ALA A 60 6.37 -10.19 6.24
CA ALA A 60 7.07 -8.94 6.47
C ALA A 60 6.17 -7.76 6.90
N SER A 61 5.14 -8.03 7.72
CA SER A 61 4.23 -7.02 8.30
C SER A 61 4.32 -7.01 9.81
N PHE A 62 4.69 -5.87 10.39
CA PHE A 62 5.15 -5.77 11.77
C PHE A 62 4.29 -4.82 12.60
N TRP A 63 3.96 -5.22 13.82
CA TRP A 63 3.21 -4.39 14.76
C TRP A 63 3.91 -4.30 16.11
N LYS A 64 4.03 -3.09 16.65
CA LYS A 64 4.39 -2.92 18.05
C LYS A 64 3.21 -3.31 18.94
N GLY A 65 3.47 -4.12 19.95
CA GLY A 65 2.48 -4.50 20.95
C GLY A 65 3.08 -4.74 22.33
N LYS A 66 2.20 -5.04 23.28
CA LYS A 66 2.55 -5.42 24.65
C LYS A 66 1.95 -6.78 24.97
N ILE A 67 2.75 -7.72 25.47
CA ILE A 67 2.26 -9.06 25.80
C ILE A 67 1.32 -8.99 27.01
N THR A 68 0.11 -9.53 26.87
CA THR A 68 -0.90 -9.61 27.93
C THR A 68 -1.09 -11.02 28.46
N LYS A 69 -0.74 -12.05 27.67
CA LYS A 69 -0.89 -13.46 28.04
C LYS A 69 0.17 -14.32 27.34
N VAL A 70 0.66 -15.36 28.02
CA VAL A 70 1.59 -16.34 27.47
C VAL A 70 1.06 -17.74 27.76
N GLU A 71 0.81 -18.53 26.71
CA GLU A 71 0.23 -19.89 26.82
C GLU A 71 0.97 -20.85 25.88
N GLY A 72 1.83 -21.69 26.44
CA GLY A 72 2.64 -22.62 25.66
C GLY A 72 3.51 -21.89 24.63
N ASN A 73 3.29 -22.18 23.34
CA ASN A 73 3.99 -21.55 22.22
C ASN A 73 3.30 -20.30 21.66
N ARG A 74 2.19 -19.87 22.26
CA ARG A 74 1.42 -18.70 21.80
C ARG A 74 1.49 -17.57 22.82
N VAL A 75 1.37 -16.35 22.31
CA VAL A 75 1.23 -15.15 23.12
C VAL A 75 0.02 -14.35 22.66
N THR A 76 -0.66 -13.70 23.59
CA THR A 76 -1.65 -12.65 23.31
C THR A 76 -0.98 -11.31 23.54
N TYR A 77 -1.20 -10.37 22.63
CA TYR A 77 -0.64 -9.03 22.73
C TYR A 77 -1.69 -7.95 22.46
N GLU A 78 -1.54 -6.82 23.13
CA GLU A 78 -2.30 -5.59 22.91
C GLU A 78 -1.53 -4.69 21.93
N TYR A 79 -2.20 -4.15 20.91
CA TYR A 79 -1.58 -3.28 19.91
C TYR A 79 -2.51 -2.13 19.49
N GLY A 80 -1.91 -1.09 18.90
CA GLY A 80 -2.61 0.09 18.42
C GLY A 80 -3.19 0.98 19.54
N SER A 81 -3.74 2.13 19.16
CA SER A 81 -4.33 3.09 20.10
C SER A 81 -5.64 2.61 20.74
N SER A 82 -6.37 1.74 20.05
CA SER A 82 -7.62 1.13 20.53
C SER A 82 -7.39 -0.04 21.48
N LYS A 83 -6.13 -0.41 21.76
CA LYS A 83 -5.80 -1.59 22.59
C LYS A 83 -6.45 -2.86 22.06
N SER A 84 -6.43 -3.02 20.74
CA SER A 84 -6.90 -4.25 20.11
C SER A 84 -6.02 -5.41 20.56
N THR A 85 -6.59 -6.61 20.64
CA THR A 85 -5.83 -7.81 21.02
C THR A 85 -5.78 -8.79 19.88
N ASP A 86 -4.64 -9.47 19.74
CA ASP A 86 -4.46 -10.57 18.80
C ASP A 86 -3.48 -11.61 19.39
N THR A 87 -3.30 -12.72 18.69
CA THR A 87 -2.44 -13.83 19.11
C THR A 87 -1.39 -14.17 18.06
N ALA A 88 -0.18 -14.47 18.49
CA ALA A 88 0.92 -14.89 17.63
C ALA A 88 1.68 -16.08 18.24
N ASP A 89 2.36 -16.82 17.38
CA ASP A 89 3.32 -17.82 17.84
C ASP A 89 4.57 -17.09 18.34
N LYS A 90 5.19 -17.57 19.42
CA LYS A 90 6.44 -17.01 19.96
C LYS A 90 7.55 -16.93 18.91
N GLY A 91 7.49 -17.83 17.93
CA GLY A 91 8.33 -17.85 16.74
C GLY A 91 8.25 -16.60 15.85
N ASP A 92 7.27 -15.73 16.04
CA ASP A 92 7.02 -14.54 15.21
C ASP A 92 7.08 -13.24 16.05
N VAL A 93 7.70 -13.30 17.22
CA VAL A 93 7.77 -12.21 18.20
C VAL A 93 9.22 -11.83 18.48
N TYR A 94 9.49 -10.52 18.44
CA TYR A 94 10.80 -9.90 18.66
C TYR A 94 10.70 -8.87 19.79
N VAL A 95 11.65 -8.83 20.72
CA VAL A 95 11.57 -7.92 21.89
C VAL A 95 12.22 -6.58 21.58
N VAL A 96 11.54 -5.47 21.84
CA VAL A 96 11.99 -4.11 21.45
C VAL A 96 13.10 -3.57 22.35
N SER A 97 13.06 -3.84 23.66
CA SER A 97 13.90 -3.18 24.66
C SER A 97 15.06 -4.04 25.15
N SER A 98 15.60 -4.91 24.30
CA SER A 98 16.61 -5.87 24.73
C SER A 98 18.01 -5.23 24.76
N SER A 99 18.70 -5.29 25.89
CA SER A 99 20.16 -5.08 25.96
C SER A 99 20.94 -6.06 25.06
N ASP A 100 20.27 -7.14 24.65
CA ASP A 100 20.85 -8.26 23.92
C ASP A 100 20.61 -8.14 22.40
N HIS A 101 20.15 -6.98 21.91
CA HIS A 101 20.04 -6.73 20.48
C HIS A 101 21.38 -7.04 19.81
N LYS A 102 21.35 -7.99 18.88
CA LYS A 102 22.46 -8.33 18.02
C LYS A 102 22.60 -7.17 17.05
N GLY A 103 23.66 -6.37 17.23
CA GLY A 103 23.97 -5.29 16.31
C GLY A 103 24.06 -5.83 14.88
N ILE A 104 23.73 -4.99 13.90
CA ILE A 104 23.88 -5.38 12.50
C ILE A 104 25.35 -5.28 12.11
N GLU A 105 25.91 -6.38 11.62
CA GLU A 105 27.35 -6.48 11.33
C GLU A 105 27.72 -6.03 9.91
N LYS A 106 26.78 -6.12 8.96
CA LYS A 106 27.08 -5.88 7.54
C LYS A 106 25.95 -5.17 6.80
N ALA A 107 26.31 -4.57 5.66
CA ALA A 107 25.35 -4.12 4.68
C ALA A 107 24.62 -5.32 4.04
N ASP A 108 23.50 -5.02 3.39
CA ASP A 108 22.60 -5.95 2.70
C ASP A 108 21.79 -6.91 3.58
N ASP A 109 21.92 -6.82 4.91
CA ASP A 109 21.00 -7.52 5.80
C ASP A 109 19.59 -6.92 5.73
N TYR A 110 18.59 -7.80 5.83
CA TYR A 110 17.18 -7.43 5.83
C TYR A 110 16.65 -7.42 7.26
N VAL A 111 16.13 -6.29 7.69
CA VAL A 111 15.87 -5.99 9.11
C VAL A 111 14.49 -5.40 9.30
N ILE A 112 14.01 -5.42 10.54
CA ILE A 112 12.81 -4.69 10.96
C ILE A 112 13.28 -3.36 11.54
N CYS A 113 12.91 -2.24 10.93
CA CYS A 113 13.28 -0.91 11.38
C CYS A 113 12.14 -0.20 12.09
N ARG A 114 12.47 0.62 13.09
CA ARG A 114 11.60 1.69 13.58
C ARG A 114 11.87 2.98 12.80
N THR A 115 10.98 3.32 11.86
CA THR A 115 11.13 4.53 11.03
C THR A 115 10.38 5.74 11.58
N SER A 116 9.56 5.55 12.62
CA SER A 116 8.98 6.62 13.45
C SER A 116 8.68 6.11 14.87
N SER A 117 8.18 6.96 15.77
CA SER A 117 7.90 6.56 17.15
C SER A 117 6.91 5.40 17.30
N THR A 118 6.04 5.18 16.30
CA THR A 118 4.99 4.15 16.34
C THR A 118 5.04 3.16 15.18
N TYR A 119 5.89 3.38 14.18
CA TYR A 119 5.89 2.61 12.94
C TYR A 119 7.14 1.74 12.81
N TRP A 120 6.90 0.45 12.58
CA TRP A 120 7.93 -0.55 12.31
C TRP A 120 7.70 -1.16 10.93
N GLU A 121 8.75 -1.28 10.14
CA GLU A 121 8.64 -1.74 8.75
C GLU A 121 9.84 -2.55 8.28
N SER A 122 9.67 -3.13 7.10
CA SER A 122 10.70 -3.86 6.36
C SER A 122 11.80 -2.91 5.86
N CYS A 123 13.05 -3.31 6.05
CA CYS A 123 14.21 -2.54 5.61
C CYS A 123 15.33 -3.41 5.03
N GLN A 124 16.20 -2.77 4.27
CA GLN A 124 17.54 -3.27 3.94
C GLN A 124 18.60 -2.32 4.53
N VAL A 125 19.59 -2.87 5.20
CA VAL A 125 20.76 -2.11 5.65
C VAL A 125 21.65 -1.78 4.46
N LYS A 126 21.87 -0.50 4.18
CA LYS A 126 22.72 -0.03 3.08
C LYS A 126 24.15 0.23 3.52
N SER A 127 24.36 0.67 4.76
CA SER A 127 25.69 0.77 5.37
C SER A 127 25.64 0.72 6.89
N VAL A 128 26.77 0.31 7.49
CA VAL A 128 26.99 0.26 8.93
C VAL A 128 28.15 1.21 9.27
N ASN A 129 27.86 2.29 9.99
CA ASN A 129 28.82 3.34 10.33
C ASN A 129 28.97 3.44 11.85
N GLY A 130 29.68 2.50 12.45
CA GLY A 130 29.78 2.39 13.91
C GLY A 130 28.42 2.09 14.53
N ALA A 131 27.89 3.00 15.34
CA ALA A 131 26.60 2.84 16.02
C ALA A 131 25.37 3.30 15.19
N VAL A 132 25.60 3.77 13.95
CA VAL A 132 24.54 4.25 13.06
C VAL A 132 24.39 3.31 11.87
N TYR A 133 23.18 2.79 11.68
CA TYR A 133 22.78 1.99 10.54
C TYR A 133 22.05 2.87 9.54
N VAL A 134 22.50 2.89 8.29
CA VAL A 134 21.76 3.54 7.20
C VAL A 134 20.87 2.49 6.56
N CYS A 135 19.57 2.58 6.79
CA CYS A 135 18.58 1.61 6.31
C CYS A 135 17.67 2.24 5.24
N GLU A 136 17.39 1.50 4.17
CA GLU A 136 16.35 1.85 3.21
C GLU A 136 15.09 1.09 3.56
N SER A 137 13.97 1.80 3.70
CA SER A 137 12.68 1.19 3.99
C SER A 137 12.03 0.60 2.73
N ALA A 138 11.00 -0.22 2.91
CA ALA A 138 10.21 -0.75 1.81
C ALA A 138 9.61 0.35 0.93
N GLY A 139 9.38 1.55 1.45
CA GLY A 139 8.94 2.72 0.68
C GLY A 139 10.04 3.41 -0.14
N GLY A 140 11.30 2.98 -0.03
CA GLY A 140 12.46 3.59 -0.69
C GLY A 140 13.04 4.81 0.04
N SER A 141 12.61 5.07 1.28
CA SER A 141 13.16 6.15 2.11
C SER A 141 14.41 5.69 2.83
N SER A 142 15.42 6.56 2.95
CA SER A 142 16.63 6.29 3.73
C SER A 142 16.51 6.83 5.14
N HIS A 143 16.97 6.05 6.13
CA HIS A 143 16.92 6.37 7.55
C HIS A 143 18.27 6.11 8.21
N ASN A 144 18.69 7.01 9.11
CA ASN A 144 19.83 6.80 10.00
C ASN A 144 19.28 6.32 11.34
N LEU A 145 19.54 5.06 11.68
CA LEU A 145 18.93 4.36 12.80
C LEU A 145 19.98 3.90 13.81
N SER A 146 19.59 3.85 15.08
CA SER A 146 20.43 3.27 16.13
C SER A 146 20.16 1.77 16.29
N ALA A 147 20.96 1.08 17.10
CA ALA A 147 20.69 -0.33 17.46
C ALA A 147 19.36 -0.56 18.16
N ALA A 148 18.80 0.44 18.86
CA ALA A 148 17.47 0.30 19.46
C ALA A 148 16.33 0.39 18.43
N ASP A 149 16.63 0.79 17.19
CA ASP A 149 15.67 1.00 16.10
C ASP A 149 15.73 -0.07 15.02
N VAL A 150 16.60 -1.08 15.19
CA VAL A 150 16.83 -2.11 14.18
C VAL A 150 16.83 -3.47 14.85
N ILE A 151 16.02 -4.38 14.32
CA ILE A 151 15.92 -5.77 14.78
C ILE A 151 16.35 -6.66 13.62
N LEU A 152 17.31 -7.57 13.86
CA LEU A 152 17.71 -8.63 12.96
C LEU A 152 16.80 -9.85 13.15
N PRO A 153 15.85 -10.09 12.24
CA PRO A 153 14.90 -11.19 12.42
C PRO A 153 15.50 -12.51 11.94
N LYS A 154 14.79 -13.61 12.21
CA LYS A 154 15.14 -14.95 11.74
C LYS A 154 15.28 -15.01 10.20
N PRO A 155 16.10 -15.93 9.65
CA PRO A 155 16.35 -16.01 8.21
C PRO A 155 15.10 -16.10 7.33
N ALA A 156 14.07 -16.83 7.77
CA ALA A 156 12.80 -16.93 7.04
C ALA A 156 12.10 -15.56 6.91
N THR A 157 12.11 -14.75 7.97
CA THR A 157 11.55 -13.40 7.96
C THR A 157 12.42 -12.46 7.13
N GLN A 158 13.75 -12.58 7.16
CA GLN A 158 14.63 -11.84 6.26
C GLN A 158 14.32 -12.11 4.78
N ALA A 159 14.05 -13.38 4.42
CA ALA A 159 13.64 -13.73 3.07
C ALA A 159 12.28 -13.11 2.68
N ASN A 160 11.30 -13.09 3.59
CA ASN A 160 10.02 -12.40 3.37
C ASN A 160 10.21 -10.88 3.20
N ILE A 161 11.07 -10.27 4.03
CA ILE A 161 11.40 -8.84 3.93
C ILE A 161 12.04 -8.55 2.57
N LYS A 162 13.01 -9.37 2.14
CA LYS A 162 13.64 -9.26 0.81
C LYS A 162 12.61 -9.29 -0.32
N GLU A 163 11.74 -10.30 -0.33
CA GLU A 163 10.67 -10.44 -1.34
C GLU A 163 9.78 -9.19 -1.38
N ARG A 164 9.40 -8.67 -0.21
CA ARG A 164 8.61 -7.44 -0.08
C ARG A 164 9.37 -6.22 -0.61
N MET A 165 10.63 -6.03 -0.21
CA MET A 165 11.47 -4.92 -0.64
C MET A 165 11.62 -4.89 -2.17
N GLU A 166 11.89 -6.05 -2.78
CA GLU A 166 12.00 -6.19 -4.24
C GLU A 166 10.68 -5.87 -4.94
N THR A 167 9.55 -6.32 -4.37
CA THR A 167 8.21 -6.05 -4.89
C THR A 167 7.88 -4.56 -4.85
N GLU A 168 8.07 -3.90 -3.72
CA GLU A 168 7.84 -2.46 -3.59
C GLU A 168 8.80 -1.65 -4.48
N ALA A 169 10.06 -2.09 -4.64
CA ALA A 169 11.00 -1.45 -5.55
C ALA A 169 10.51 -1.51 -7.01
N ARG A 170 9.99 -2.67 -7.46
CA ARG A 170 9.36 -2.79 -8.78
C ARG A 170 8.14 -1.88 -8.90
N HIS A 171 7.30 -1.79 -7.88
CA HIS A 171 6.11 -0.92 -7.88
C HIS A 171 6.50 0.55 -8.02
N ARG A 172 7.49 1.01 -7.26
CA ARG A 172 8.03 2.38 -7.36
C ARG A 172 8.61 2.66 -8.74
N ALA A 173 9.43 1.75 -9.28
CA ALA A 173 10.01 1.89 -10.61
C ALA A 173 8.93 1.97 -11.69
N PHE A 174 7.89 1.14 -11.60
CA PHE A 174 6.74 1.18 -12.50
C PHE A 174 6.00 2.51 -12.44
N LEU A 175 5.67 3.01 -11.24
CA LEU A 175 4.99 4.29 -11.06
C LEU A 175 5.85 5.47 -11.52
N ALA A 176 7.16 5.43 -11.27
CA ALA A 176 8.10 6.43 -11.77
C ALA A 176 8.13 6.44 -13.30
N ALA A 177 8.13 5.27 -13.95
CA ALA A 177 8.09 5.16 -15.40
C ALA A 177 6.75 5.65 -15.99
N CYS A 178 5.61 5.37 -15.32
CA CYS A 178 4.31 5.93 -15.72
C CYS A 178 4.32 7.46 -15.64
N LYS A 179 4.86 8.03 -14.55
CA LYS A 179 4.99 9.48 -14.39
C LYS A 179 5.91 10.09 -15.45
N ALA A 180 7.01 9.44 -15.78
CA ALA A 180 7.93 9.87 -16.82
C ALA A 180 7.32 9.78 -18.23
N ALA A 181 6.40 8.83 -18.46
CA ALA A 181 5.64 8.73 -19.71
C ALA A 181 4.62 9.87 -19.90
N GLY A 182 4.32 10.64 -18.83
CA GLY A 182 3.52 11.85 -18.88
C GLY A 182 2.07 11.66 -18.45
N LYS A 183 1.15 12.33 -19.14
CA LYS A 183 -0.28 12.40 -18.79
C LYS A 183 -1.14 11.74 -19.87
N PRO A 184 -2.40 11.37 -19.57
CA PRO A 184 -3.31 10.84 -20.56
C PRO A 184 -3.44 11.78 -21.77
N ALA A 185 -3.43 11.20 -22.96
CA ALA A 185 -3.38 11.95 -24.21
C ALA A 185 -4.54 12.94 -24.37
N ARG A 186 -4.19 14.16 -24.81
CA ARG A 186 -5.14 15.21 -25.15
C ARG A 186 -5.01 15.51 -26.65
N PRO A 187 -6.09 15.37 -27.44
CA PRO A 187 -6.06 15.78 -28.84
C PRO A 187 -5.66 17.26 -28.97
N ALA A 188 -4.95 17.60 -30.04
CA ALA A 188 -4.53 18.98 -30.28
C ALA A 188 -5.75 19.93 -30.29
N GLY A 189 -5.64 21.04 -29.56
CA GLY A 189 -6.72 22.03 -29.42
C GLY A 189 -7.89 21.58 -28.53
N TRP A 190 -7.83 20.40 -27.91
CA TRP A 190 -8.88 19.95 -27.00
C TRP A 190 -8.94 20.82 -25.75
N THR A 191 -10.16 21.23 -25.39
CA THR A 191 -10.47 21.93 -24.15
C THR A 191 -11.69 21.28 -23.49
N ALA A 192 -11.67 21.23 -22.16
CA ALA A 192 -12.79 20.74 -21.39
C ALA A 192 -14.02 21.65 -21.56
N LYS A 193 -15.20 21.04 -21.67
CA LYS A 193 -16.48 21.75 -21.76
C LYS A 193 -17.46 21.19 -20.73
N PRO A 194 -18.40 22.00 -20.20
CA PRO A 194 -19.47 21.48 -19.36
C PRO A 194 -20.18 20.28 -20.01
N GLY A 195 -20.44 19.24 -19.22
CA GLY A 195 -21.04 17.98 -19.63
C GLY A 195 -20.05 16.93 -20.16
N ALA A 196 -18.81 17.31 -20.51
CA ALA A 196 -17.82 16.39 -21.08
C ALA A 196 -17.38 15.30 -20.09
N ASP A 197 -17.25 14.08 -20.59
CA ASP A 197 -16.65 12.96 -19.85
C ASP A 197 -15.13 12.99 -19.97
N ILE A 198 -14.46 13.03 -18.83
CA ILE A 198 -13.01 13.19 -18.72
C ILE A 198 -12.39 12.17 -17.77
N VAL A 199 -11.08 12.02 -17.86
CA VAL A 199 -10.24 11.52 -16.77
C VAL A 199 -9.58 12.72 -16.10
N ALA A 200 -9.54 12.74 -14.77
CA ALA A 200 -8.96 13.82 -14.00
C ALA A 200 -8.04 13.29 -12.90
N LEU A 201 -6.96 14.02 -12.62
CA LEU A 201 -5.99 13.66 -11.59
C LEU A 201 -6.56 13.99 -10.19
N PHE A 202 -6.70 12.96 -9.38
CA PHE A 202 -7.12 13.03 -7.98
C PHE A 202 -5.91 12.91 -7.06
N ALA A 203 -5.83 13.82 -6.07
CA ALA A 203 -4.77 13.87 -5.07
C ALA A 203 -3.33 13.76 -5.63
N GLY A 204 -3.10 14.28 -6.85
CA GLY A 204 -1.79 14.33 -7.51
C GLY A 204 -1.20 12.98 -7.95
N THR A 205 -1.89 11.86 -7.76
CA THR A 205 -1.28 10.52 -7.95
C THR A 205 -2.12 9.56 -8.76
N SER A 206 -3.45 9.71 -8.78
CA SER A 206 -4.35 8.72 -9.38
C SER A 206 -5.34 9.37 -10.34
N TRP A 207 -5.62 8.71 -11.47
CA TRP A 207 -6.59 9.18 -12.44
C TRP A 207 -7.97 8.60 -12.15
N TYR A 208 -9.00 9.44 -12.21
CA TYR A 208 -10.38 9.04 -11.98
C TYR A 208 -11.27 9.51 -13.12
N GLY A 209 -12.28 8.70 -13.45
CA GLY A 209 -13.34 9.12 -14.34
C GLY A 209 -14.20 10.21 -13.69
N ALA A 210 -14.54 11.23 -14.47
CA ALA A 210 -15.39 12.32 -14.02
C ALA A 210 -16.19 12.93 -15.17
N LYS A 211 -17.14 13.78 -14.82
CA LYS A 211 -17.88 14.66 -15.73
C LYS A 211 -17.64 16.12 -15.36
N VAL A 212 -17.35 16.95 -16.36
CA VAL A 212 -17.18 18.40 -16.15
C VAL A 212 -18.54 19.01 -15.83
N THR A 213 -18.67 19.69 -14.70
CA THR A 213 -19.90 20.41 -14.32
C THR A 213 -19.80 21.89 -14.63
N LYS A 214 -18.60 22.47 -14.50
CA LYS A 214 -18.36 23.90 -14.73
C LYS A 214 -16.94 24.15 -15.21
N VAL A 215 -16.77 25.17 -16.06
CA VAL A 215 -15.47 25.72 -16.45
C VAL A 215 -15.47 27.21 -16.13
N THR A 216 -14.49 27.71 -15.38
CA THR A 216 -14.39 29.12 -14.99
C THR A 216 -12.93 29.56 -14.99
N GLY A 217 -12.54 30.34 -16.01
CA GLY A 217 -11.13 30.67 -16.24
C GLY A 217 -10.29 29.40 -16.39
N ASN A 218 -9.23 29.29 -15.58
CA ASN A 218 -8.36 28.11 -15.51
C ASN A 218 -8.79 27.06 -14.48
N LYS A 219 -10.07 27.02 -14.11
CA LYS A 219 -10.60 25.99 -13.19
C LYS A 219 -11.69 25.18 -13.84
N ILE A 220 -11.61 23.87 -13.67
CA ILE A 220 -12.58 22.90 -14.16
C ILE A 220 -13.17 22.19 -12.94
N THR A 221 -14.44 22.45 -12.63
CA THR A 221 -15.16 21.73 -11.58
C THR A 221 -15.66 20.41 -12.15
N VAL A 222 -15.38 19.32 -11.46
CA VAL A 222 -15.70 17.96 -11.90
C VAL A 222 -16.59 17.26 -10.89
N GLN A 223 -17.56 16.49 -11.37
CA GLN A 223 -18.29 15.48 -10.61
C GLN A 223 -17.65 14.12 -10.89
N TRP A 224 -17.14 13.47 -9.85
CA TRP A 224 -16.51 12.15 -9.96
C TRP A 224 -17.52 11.05 -10.26
N ASP A 225 -17.09 10.05 -11.04
CA ASP A 225 -17.94 8.92 -11.40
C ASP A 225 -18.36 8.09 -10.17
N ASP A 226 -17.52 8.05 -9.13
CA ASP A 226 -17.78 7.37 -7.84
C ASP A 226 -18.71 8.15 -6.89
N LYS A 227 -19.27 9.27 -7.35
CA LYS A 227 -20.19 10.13 -6.59
C LYS A 227 -19.56 10.80 -5.36
N SER A 228 -18.25 10.79 -5.23
CA SER A 228 -17.56 11.63 -4.25
C SER A 228 -17.79 13.11 -4.54
N SER A 229 -17.54 13.95 -3.52
CA SER A 229 -17.79 15.39 -3.58
C SER A 229 -17.10 16.04 -4.78
N PRO A 230 -17.79 16.92 -5.51
CA PRO A 230 -17.20 17.70 -6.59
C PRO A 230 -15.94 18.45 -6.15
N SER A 231 -15.02 18.65 -7.07
CA SER A 231 -13.80 19.41 -6.80
C SER A 231 -13.28 20.12 -8.04
N ASP A 232 -12.47 21.15 -7.84
CA ASP A 232 -11.81 21.87 -8.92
C ASP A 232 -10.52 21.15 -9.36
N ARG A 233 -10.22 21.26 -10.65
CA ARG A 233 -9.02 20.71 -11.29
C ARG A 233 -8.41 21.74 -12.24
N ASP A 234 -7.09 21.65 -12.37
CA ASP A 234 -6.34 22.43 -13.35
C ASP A 234 -6.53 21.83 -14.75
N PRO A 235 -6.54 22.66 -15.82
CA PRO A 235 -6.63 22.18 -17.21
C PRO A 235 -5.52 21.20 -17.61
N GLY A 236 -4.36 21.28 -16.95
CA GLY A 236 -3.25 20.36 -17.14
C GLY A 236 -3.48 18.97 -16.54
N ASP A 237 -4.49 18.82 -15.68
CA ASP A 237 -4.78 17.62 -14.89
C ASP A 237 -6.08 16.93 -15.32
N VAL A 238 -6.54 17.25 -16.54
CA VAL A 238 -7.70 16.61 -17.16
C VAL A 238 -7.40 16.21 -18.60
N ALA A 239 -8.01 15.13 -19.06
CA ALA A 239 -7.98 14.68 -20.45
C ALA A 239 -9.34 14.06 -20.82
N PRO A 240 -9.73 14.01 -22.11
CA PRO A 240 -10.99 13.37 -22.50
C PRO A 240 -10.96 11.87 -22.20
N LYS A 241 -12.12 11.29 -21.83
CA LYS A 241 -12.25 9.82 -21.87
C LYS A 241 -12.14 9.36 -23.34
N PRO A 242 -11.41 8.28 -23.63
CA PRO A 242 -11.40 7.65 -24.95
C PRO A 242 -12.82 7.32 -25.42
N THR A 243 -13.23 7.85 -26.58
CA THR A 243 -14.52 7.56 -27.22
C THR A 243 -14.41 6.54 -28.35
N GLY A 244 -13.19 6.20 -28.76
CA GLY A 244 -12.89 5.26 -29.85
C GLY A 244 -11.57 4.53 -29.63
N ALA A 245 -11.19 3.73 -30.61
CA ALA A 245 -9.96 2.94 -30.56
C ALA A 245 -8.74 3.86 -30.45
N GLN A 246 -7.91 3.62 -29.44
CA GLN A 246 -6.64 4.32 -29.27
C GLN A 246 -5.51 3.56 -29.97
N LYS A 247 -4.60 4.32 -30.59
CA LYS A 247 -3.37 3.76 -31.15
C LYS A 247 -2.33 3.66 -30.03
N VAL A 248 -1.89 2.44 -29.75
CA VAL A 248 -0.84 2.14 -28.77
C VAL A 248 0.15 1.14 -29.33
N THR A 249 1.35 1.09 -28.75
CA THR A 249 2.40 0.11 -29.10
C THR A 249 2.88 -0.65 -27.88
N ALA A 250 3.45 -1.83 -28.08
CA ALA A 250 4.12 -2.58 -27.01
C ALA A 250 5.20 -1.71 -26.33
N GLY A 251 5.33 -1.84 -25.01
CA GLY A 251 6.19 -1.04 -24.16
C GLY A 251 5.60 0.30 -23.69
N GLN A 252 4.51 0.79 -24.30
CA GLN A 252 3.91 2.07 -23.95
C GLN A 252 3.16 2.00 -22.61
N TYR A 253 3.28 3.05 -21.79
CA TYR A 253 2.47 3.21 -20.59
C TYR A 253 1.12 3.86 -20.91
N VAL A 254 0.07 3.37 -20.25
CA VAL A 254 -1.31 3.79 -20.44
C VAL A 254 -2.01 3.89 -19.10
N ILE A 255 -3.17 4.55 -19.07
CA ILE A 255 -4.19 4.29 -18.05
C ILE A 255 -5.33 3.47 -18.65
N VAL A 256 -5.89 2.57 -17.86
CA VAL A 256 -6.92 1.62 -18.28
C VAL A 256 -8.21 1.95 -17.55
N ARG A 257 -9.31 1.96 -18.30
CA ARG A 257 -10.65 2.16 -17.78
C ARG A 257 -10.97 1.06 -16.77
N PRO A 258 -11.49 1.40 -15.58
CA PRO A 258 -11.88 0.39 -14.60
C PRO A 258 -13.01 -0.49 -15.15
N THR A 259 -12.96 -1.77 -14.79
CA THR A 259 -14.09 -2.68 -14.93
C THR A 259 -14.90 -2.70 -13.63
N GLY A 260 -16.23 -2.62 -13.71
CA GLY A 260 -17.10 -2.66 -12.54
C GLY A 260 -17.35 -1.29 -11.89
N GLY A 261 -17.52 -1.24 -10.58
CA GLY A 261 -17.96 -0.05 -9.83
C GLY A 261 -16.86 0.95 -9.46
N SER A 262 -15.59 0.69 -9.78
CA SER A 262 -14.49 1.63 -9.52
C SER A 262 -14.52 2.78 -10.51
N ALA A 263 -14.27 4.01 -10.05
CA ALA A 263 -14.03 5.16 -10.92
C ALA A 263 -12.54 5.37 -11.24
N ARG A 264 -11.65 4.62 -10.57
CA ARG A 264 -10.19 4.79 -10.68
C ARG A 264 -9.68 4.14 -11.96
N TRP A 265 -8.99 4.93 -12.77
CA TRP A 265 -8.23 4.44 -13.91
C TRP A 265 -6.86 3.96 -13.44
N GLU A 266 -6.49 2.76 -13.86
CA GLU A 266 -5.28 2.09 -13.38
C GLU A 266 -4.14 2.26 -14.38
N TYR A 267 -2.94 2.53 -13.89
CA TYR A 267 -1.74 2.51 -14.73
C TYR A 267 -1.45 1.09 -15.20
N ALA A 268 -1.06 0.98 -16.47
CA ALA A 268 -0.63 -0.29 -17.06
C ALA A 268 0.47 -0.05 -18.10
N LYS A 269 1.24 -1.09 -18.40
CA LYS A 269 2.16 -1.15 -19.53
C LYS A 269 1.58 -2.07 -20.61
N VAL A 270 1.64 -1.65 -21.87
CA VAL A 270 1.21 -2.46 -23.00
C VAL A 270 2.25 -3.54 -23.27
N ASP A 271 1.88 -4.80 -23.15
CA ASP A 271 2.77 -5.93 -23.45
C ASP A 271 2.64 -6.37 -24.91
N LYS A 272 1.40 -6.43 -25.41
CA LYS A 272 1.09 -6.87 -26.78
C LYS A 272 -0.17 -6.17 -27.31
N VAL A 273 -0.18 -5.90 -28.62
CA VAL A 273 -1.35 -5.38 -29.35
C VAL A 273 -1.74 -6.41 -30.41
N ASP A 274 -3.02 -6.80 -30.45
CA ASP A 274 -3.59 -7.75 -31.39
C ASP A 274 -4.95 -7.25 -31.89
N GLY A 275 -4.92 -6.49 -33.00
CA GLY A 275 -6.10 -5.81 -33.52
C GLY A 275 -6.70 -4.83 -32.50
N THR A 276 -7.91 -5.12 -32.03
CA THR A 276 -8.60 -4.32 -30.99
C THR A 276 -8.31 -4.77 -29.56
N SER A 277 -7.66 -5.93 -29.39
CA SER A 277 -7.30 -6.50 -28.10
C SER A 277 -5.89 -6.06 -27.71
N VAL A 278 -5.71 -5.67 -26.47
CA VAL A 278 -4.44 -5.20 -25.92
C VAL A 278 -4.17 -5.97 -24.64
N VAL A 279 -3.03 -6.65 -24.57
CA VAL A 279 -2.54 -7.25 -23.33
C VAL A 279 -1.76 -6.17 -22.59
N VAL A 280 -2.16 -5.90 -21.35
CA VAL A 280 -1.53 -4.93 -20.48
C VAL A 280 -1.19 -5.57 -19.15
N SER A 281 -0.11 -5.12 -18.51
CA SER A 281 0.27 -5.52 -17.16
C SER A 281 0.30 -4.32 -16.22
N ASP A 282 -0.12 -4.53 -14.99
CA ASP A 282 -0.02 -3.56 -13.90
C ASP A 282 1.37 -3.62 -13.22
N HIS A 283 1.49 -2.94 -12.07
CA HIS A 283 2.72 -2.90 -11.28
C HIS A 283 3.08 -4.25 -10.64
N ASP A 284 2.10 -5.16 -10.48
CA ASP A 284 2.30 -6.54 -10.02
C ASP A 284 2.69 -7.48 -11.17
N THR A 285 2.90 -6.95 -12.38
CA THR A 285 3.17 -7.71 -13.62
C THR A 285 2.05 -8.68 -13.99
N LYS A 286 0.83 -8.43 -13.50
CA LYS A 286 -0.32 -9.30 -13.77
C LYS A 286 -0.93 -8.94 -15.13
N PRO A 287 -0.87 -9.84 -16.12
CA PRO A 287 -1.42 -9.53 -17.43
C PRO A 287 -2.94 -9.59 -17.41
N ARG A 288 -3.56 -8.68 -18.15
CA ARG A 288 -4.98 -8.75 -18.52
C ARG A 288 -5.20 -8.28 -19.95
N THR A 289 -6.23 -8.80 -20.58
CA THR A 289 -6.64 -8.35 -21.92
C THR A 289 -7.72 -7.28 -21.78
N VAL A 290 -7.53 -6.15 -22.47
CA VAL A 290 -8.47 -5.04 -22.55
C VAL A 290 -8.72 -4.65 -24.00
N THR A 291 -9.76 -3.87 -24.27
CA THR A 291 -9.97 -3.32 -25.60
C THR A 291 -9.16 -2.03 -25.77
N ASN A 292 -8.70 -1.75 -26.98
CA ASN A 292 -8.03 -0.48 -27.28
C ASN A 292 -8.94 0.76 -27.17
N LYS A 293 -10.24 0.59 -26.91
CA LYS A 293 -11.19 1.67 -26.59
C LYS A 293 -11.23 2.01 -25.10
N ASP A 294 -10.68 1.13 -24.26
CA ASP A 294 -10.69 1.24 -22.80
C ASP A 294 -9.35 1.68 -22.24
N ILE A 295 -8.45 2.17 -23.08
CA ILE A 295 -7.12 2.65 -22.67
C ILE A 295 -6.96 4.11 -23.07
N SER A 296 -6.19 4.89 -22.31
CA SER A 296 -5.71 6.20 -22.71
C SER A 296 -4.19 6.23 -22.63
N PRO A 297 -3.48 6.45 -23.75
CA PRO A 297 -2.02 6.47 -23.75
C PRO A 297 -1.48 7.62 -22.91
N LEU A 298 -0.40 7.35 -22.16
CA LEU A 298 0.38 8.41 -21.53
C LEU A 298 1.32 9.04 -22.56
N VAL A 299 1.33 10.37 -22.60
CA VAL A 299 2.17 11.17 -23.48
C VAL A 299 2.82 12.31 -22.67
N PRO A 300 4.06 12.71 -23.01
CA PRO A 300 4.78 13.79 -22.33
C PRO A 300 4.03 15.12 -22.25
#